data_AF-A0A936WAK2-F1
#
_entry.id   AF-A0A936WAK2-F1
#
_cell.length_a   1.000
_cell.length_b   1.000
_cell.length_c   1.000
_cell.angle_alpha   90.00
_cell.angle_beta   90.00
_cell.angle_gamma   90.00
#
_symmetry.space_group_name_H-M   'P 1'
#
loop_
_entity.id
_entity.type
_entity.pdbx_description
1 polymer ?
#
loop_
_entity_poly.entity_id
_entity_poly.type
_entity_poly.pdbx_seq_one_letter_code
_entity_poly.pdbx_strand_id
1 'polypeptide(L)'
;MQVVPIDPQVVERRRLFTAALMPALCVVALWIAFAFDRVYHLDLARFGILPRTLRGLVGIVVSPFVHADLDHLLNNSIPIFVLGWMLVYFYPKVAARVVWVSWLVGGLWVWATARENYHIGASGVVYGLAAFLFISGVIRRQRGLMTVSLIIVFLYGSMWWGMLPLMERISYESHFFGALSGVVLAYVHRKVPPAHVAPPIEFPEEEDEALETAEGQAPKGDEVDEAELAWRQRMAQEAAHTESPDPFGPAYRSSFTSSGQVGWRYQQPEPPAEGADEHGGR
;
A
#
# COMPACT_ATOMS: atom_id res chain seq x y z
N MET A 1 -20.76 -26.54 30.05
CA MET A 1 -20.86 -26.05 28.66
C MET A 1 -19.44 -26.06 28.10
N GLN A 2 -19.09 -26.99 27.21
CA GLN A 2 -17.75 -27.03 26.60
C GLN A 2 -17.62 -25.85 25.63
N VAL A 3 -16.66 -24.97 25.88
CA VAL A 3 -16.33 -23.88 24.95
C VAL A 3 -15.55 -24.51 23.81
N VAL A 4 -16.19 -24.72 22.66
CA VAL A 4 -15.51 -25.19 21.45
C VAL A 4 -14.58 -24.06 20.97
N PRO A 5 -13.26 -24.28 20.90
CA PRO A 5 -12.35 -23.26 20.40
C PRO A 5 -12.65 -23.01 18.92
N ILE A 6 -12.98 -21.76 18.57
CA ILE A 6 -13.18 -21.35 17.18
C ILE A 6 -11.82 -21.12 16.56
N ASP A 7 -11.58 -21.72 15.39
CA ASP A 7 -10.36 -21.50 14.61
C ASP A 7 -10.15 -20.00 14.32
N PRO A 8 -9.01 -19.42 14.74
CA PRO A 8 -8.66 -18.02 14.45
C PRO A 8 -8.76 -17.65 12.97
N GLN A 9 -8.46 -18.57 12.05
CA GLN A 9 -8.54 -18.33 10.61
C GLN A 9 -9.99 -18.12 10.13
N VAL A 10 -10.94 -18.84 10.73
CA VAL A 10 -12.37 -18.71 10.41
C VAL A 10 -12.89 -17.35 10.87
N VAL A 11 -12.46 -16.90 12.06
CA VAL A 11 -12.80 -15.56 12.58
C VAL A 11 -12.24 -14.47 11.67
N GLU A 12 -10.98 -14.61 11.27
CA GLU A 12 -10.29 -13.65 10.41
C GLU A 12 -10.92 -13.53 9.03
N ARG A 13 -11.18 -14.68 8.38
CA ARG A 13 -11.87 -14.73 7.09
C ARG A 13 -13.25 -14.07 7.17
N ARG A 14 -14.04 -14.38 8.19
CA ARG A 14 -15.36 -13.74 8.39
C ARG A 14 -15.25 -12.23 8.50
N ARG A 15 -14.28 -11.72 9.26
CA ARG A 15 -14.05 -10.26 9.42
C ARG A 15 -13.67 -9.60 8.11
N LEU A 16 -12.76 -10.19 7.34
CA LEU A 16 -12.39 -9.69 6.01
C LEU A 16 -13.63 -9.54 5.11
N PHE A 17 -14.48 -10.57 5.05
CA PHE A 17 -15.74 -10.50 4.28
C PHE A 17 -16.73 -9.47 4.84
N THR A 18 -16.94 -9.43 6.15
CA THR A 18 -17.85 -8.47 6.77
C THR A 18 -17.38 -7.03 6.56
N ALA A 19 -16.07 -6.77 6.59
CA ALA A 19 -15.50 -5.45 6.35
C ALA A 19 -15.68 -4.98 4.90
N ALA A 20 -15.74 -5.90 3.94
CA ALA A 20 -15.96 -5.58 2.52
C ALA A 20 -17.42 -5.22 2.20
N LEU A 21 -18.38 -5.64 3.04
CA LEU A 21 -19.81 -5.49 2.77
C LEU A 21 -20.22 -4.01 2.66
N MET A 22 -19.81 -3.17 3.63
CA MET A 22 -20.21 -1.76 3.64
C MET A 22 -19.66 -0.99 2.41
N PRO A 23 -18.36 -1.06 2.07
CA PRO A 23 -17.84 -0.44 0.86
C PRO A 23 -18.48 -0.97 -0.42
N ALA A 24 -18.77 -2.28 -0.51
CA ALA A 24 -19.48 -2.86 -1.64
C ALA A 24 -20.89 -2.26 -1.81
N LEU A 25 -21.64 -2.11 -0.71
CA LEU A 25 -22.95 -1.46 -0.73
C LEU A 25 -22.86 0.00 -1.16
N CYS A 26 -21.83 0.73 -0.71
CA CYS A 26 -21.58 2.09 -1.18
C CYS A 26 -21.37 2.12 -2.70
N VAL A 27 -20.52 1.26 -3.25
CA VAL A 27 -20.29 1.18 -4.70
C VAL A 27 -21.59 0.84 -5.44
N VAL A 28 -22.35 -0.16 -4.97
CA VAL A 28 -23.65 -0.49 -5.57
C VAL A 28 -24.59 0.71 -5.58
N ALA A 29 -24.64 1.49 -4.50
CA ALA A 29 -25.45 2.72 -4.45
C ALA A 29 -25.00 3.76 -5.49
N LEU A 30 -23.69 3.94 -5.71
CA LEU A 30 -23.17 4.83 -6.76
C LEU A 30 -23.59 4.38 -8.16
N TRP A 31 -23.52 3.07 -8.42
CA TRP A 31 -23.91 2.50 -9.71
C TRP A 31 -25.41 2.60 -9.94
N ILE A 32 -26.23 2.39 -8.92
CA ILE A 32 -27.68 2.59 -9.00
C ILE A 32 -27.99 4.06 -9.31
N ALA A 33 -27.38 5.01 -8.59
CA ALA A 33 -27.59 6.44 -8.81
C ALA A 33 -27.19 6.85 -10.23
N PHE A 34 -26.03 6.38 -10.72
CA PHE A 34 -25.56 6.65 -12.07
C PHE A 34 -26.48 6.04 -13.13
N ALA A 35 -26.88 4.78 -12.98
CA ALA A 35 -27.79 4.13 -13.92
C ALA A 35 -29.15 4.85 -13.97
N PHE A 36 -29.67 5.27 -12.81
CA PHE A 36 -30.92 6.02 -12.72
C PHE A 36 -30.83 7.38 -13.43
N ASP A 37 -29.75 8.14 -13.22
CA ASP A 37 -29.50 9.39 -13.94
C ASP A 37 -29.47 9.20 -15.47
N ARG A 38 -28.81 8.13 -15.94
CA ARG A 38 -28.68 7.82 -17.38
C ARG A 38 -29.95 7.33 -18.04
N VAL A 39 -30.70 6.46 -17.38
CA VAL A 39 -31.93 5.87 -17.93
C VAL A 39 -33.04 6.92 -18.03
N TYR A 40 -33.13 7.80 -17.04
CA TYR A 40 -34.21 8.80 -16.96
C TYR A 40 -33.79 10.20 -17.39
N HIS A 41 -32.54 10.40 -17.83
CA HIS A 41 -32.00 11.69 -18.28
C HIS A 41 -32.23 12.83 -17.27
N LEU A 42 -31.93 12.58 -15.99
CA LEU A 42 -32.33 13.46 -14.87
C LEU A 42 -31.47 14.70 -14.70
N ASP A 43 -30.28 14.72 -15.30
CA ASP A 43 -29.27 15.77 -15.14
C ASP A 43 -28.96 16.00 -13.65
N LEU A 44 -28.60 14.92 -12.94
CA LEU A 44 -28.32 14.99 -11.51
C LEU A 44 -27.11 15.89 -11.18
N ALA A 45 -26.26 16.22 -12.16
CA ALA A 45 -25.12 17.13 -12.01
C ALA A 45 -25.50 18.49 -11.40
N ARG A 46 -26.71 18.98 -11.69
CA ARG A 46 -27.25 20.24 -11.10
C ARG A 46 -27.49 20.20 -9.60
N PHE A 47 -27.50 19.01 -9.00
CA PHE A 47 -27.58 18.81 -7.55
C PHE A 47 -26.20 18.62 -6.91
N GLY A 48 -25.11 18.92 -7.63
CA GLY A 48 -23.78 19.02 -7.05
C GLY A 48 -23.65 20.16 -6.04
N ILE A 49 -22.52 20.21 -5.36
CA ILE A 49 -22.21 21.34 -4.47
C ILE A 49 -21.95 22.55 -5.35
N LEU A 50 -22.86 23.54 -5.30
CA LEU A 50 -22.66 24.86 -5.87
C LEU A 50 -22.24 25.82 -4.75
N PRO A 51 -20.97 26.26 -4.70
CA PRO A 51 -20.44 26.99 -3.56
C PRO A 51 -21.19 28.28 -3.26
N ARG A 52 -21.34 28.57 -1.97
CA ARG A 52 -21.92 29.80 -1.42
C ARG A 52 -23.38 30.07 -1.86
N THR A 53 -24.11 29.03 -2.24
CA THR A 53 -25.56 29.12 -2.57
C THR A 53 -26.41 28.24 -1.67
N LEU A 54 -27.64 28.68 -1.33
CA LEU A 54 -28.56 27.87 -0.51
C LEU A 54 -28.93 26.54 -1.17
N ARG A 55 -29.11 26.53 -2.50
CA ARG A 55 -29.42 25.30 -3.25
C ARG A 55 -28.24 24.32 -3.25
N GLY A 56 -27.01 24.82 -3.30
CA GLY A 56 -25.79 24.00 -3.28
C GLY A 56 -25.56 23.25 -1.96
N LEU A 57 -26.24 23.62 -0.87
CA LEU A 57 -26.18 22.87 0.39
C LEU A 57 -26.74 21.44 0.23
N VAL A 58 -27.75 21.25 -0.62
CA VAL A 58 -28.27 19.91 -0.95
C VAL A 58 -27.17 19.04 -1.54
N GLY A 59 -26.28 19.65 -2.32
CA GLY A 59 -25.13 18.99 -2.90
C GLY A 59 -24.17 18.39 -1.90
N ILE A 60 -24.09 18.90 -0.66
CA ILE A 60 -23.22 18.30 0.37
C ILE A 60 -23.60 16.84 0.59
N VAL A 61 -24.89 16.50 0.54
CA VAL A 61 -25.38 15.14 0.70
C VAL A 61 -25.45 14.42 -0.66
N VAL A 62 -25.85 15.09 -1.72
CA VAL A 62 -26.14 14.42 -3.00
C VAL A 62 -24.90 14.20 -3.87
N SER A 63 -23.92 15.11 -3.82
CA SER A 63 -22.82 15.14 -4.78
C SER A 63 -21.99 13.85 -4.85
N PRO A 64 -21.76 13.08 -3.77
CA PRO A 64 -20.98 11.84 -3.88
C PRO A 64 -21.65 10.79 -4.77
N PHE A 65 -22.97 10.83 -4.93
CA PHE A 65 -23.72 9.88 -5.74
C PHE A 65 -23.77 10.26 -7.22
N VAL A 66 -23.31 11.47 -7.58
CA VAL A 66 -23.46 12.04 -8.92
C VAL A 66 -22.12 12.00 -9.65
N HIS A 67 -22.09 11.41 -10.85
CA HIS A 67 -20.87 11.30 -11.66
C HIS A 67 -21.13 11.71 -13.12
N ALA A 68 -20.19 12.47 -13.69
CA ALA A 68 -20.30 13.07 -15.02
C ALA A 68 -20.28 12.06 -16.17
N ASP A 69 -19.55 10.95 -16.00
CA ASP A 69 -19.29 9.94 -17.01
C ASP A 69 -18.86 8.61 -16.34
N LEU A 70 -18.73 7.57 -17.16
CA LEU A 70 -18.42 6.23 -16.68
C LEU A 70 -16.99 6.16 -16.11
N ASP A 71 -16.03 6.87 -16.70
CA ASP A 71 -14.65 6.90 -16.21
C ASP A 71 -14.60 7.56 -14.83
N HIS A 72 -15.34 8.64 -14.63
CA HIS A 72 -15.47 9.30 -13.34
C HIS A 72 -16.09 8.36 -12.29
N LEU A 73 -17.13 7.59 -12.64
CA LEU A 73 -17.71 6.59 -11.73
C LEU A 73 -16.72 5.46 -11.39
N LEU A 74 -16.01 4.92 -12.39
CA LEU A 74 -15.06 3.82 -12.22
C LEU A 74 -13.88 4.24 -11.34
N ASN A 75 -13.33 5.43 -11.59
CA ASN A 75 -12.22 6.02 -10.85
C ASN A 75 -12.58 6.36 -9.39
N ASN A 76 -13.87 6.39 -9.02
CA ASN A 76 -14.31 6.48 -7.64
C ASN A 76 -14.68 5.11 -7.04
N SER A 77 -15.29 4.22 -7.84
CA SER A 77 -15.75 2.91 -7.38
C SER A 77 -14.61 2.06 -6.82
N ILE A 78 -13.49 1.97 -7.55
CA ILE A 78 -12.35 1.14 -7.14
C ILE A 78 -11.74 1.66 -5.82
N PRO A 79 -11.35 2.94 -5.68
CA PRO A 79 -10.83 3.46 -4.42
C PRO A 79 -11.82 3.38 -3.26
N ILE A 80 -13.12 3.63 -3.48
CA ILE A 80 -14.13 3.53 -2.41
C ILE A 80 -14.18 2.11 -1.87
N PHE A 81 -14.18 1.12 -2.76
CA PHE A 81 -14.17 -0.28 -2.33
C PHE A 81 -12.89 -0.61 -1.55
N VAL A 82 -11.73 -0.36 -2.14
CA VAL A 82 -10.43 -0.78 -1.57
C VAL A 82 -10.13 -0.02 -0.26
N LEU A 83 -10.20 1.31 -0.28
CA LEU A 83 -9.89 2.14 0.89
C LEU A 83 -10.96 2.02 1.96
N GLY A 84 -12.24 1.93 1.57
CA GLY A 84 -13.32 1.68 2.50
C GLY A 84 -13.15 0.34 3.21
N TRP A 85 -12.77 -0.70 2.47
CA TRP A 85 -12.54 -2.03 3.03
C TRP A 85 -11.39 -2.02 4.02
N MET A 86 -10.26 -1.41 3.66
CA MET A 86 -9.12 -1.21 4.56
C MET A 86 -9.52 -0.43 5.82
N LEU A 87 -10.30 0.64 5.66
CA LEU A 87 -10.75 1.46 6.78
C LEU A 87 -11.61 0.66 7.76
N VAL A 88 -12.62 -0.08 7.27
CA VAL A 88 -13.50 -0.87 8.13
C VAL A 88 -12.74 -2.02 8.79
N TYR A 89 -11.80 -2.63 8.07
CA TYR A 89 -11.01 -3.75 8.58
C TYR A 89 -10.00 -3.31 9.66
N PHE A 90 -9.19 -2.28 9.41
CA PHE A 90 -8.15 -1.86 10.35
C PHE A 90 -8.67 -0.91 11.44
N TYR A 91 -9.69 -0.10 11.14
CA TYR A 91 -10.17 0.99 11.99
C TYR A 91 -11.70 1.00 12.22
N PRO A 92 -12.34 -0.14 12.55
CA PRO A 92 -13.81 -0.23 12.65
C PRO A 92 -14.41 0.75 13.67
N LYS A 93 -13.68 1.07 14.75
CA LYS A 93 -14.12 2.00 15.82
C LYS A 93 -14.26 3.45 15.36
N VAL A 94 -13.57 3.84 14.30
CA VAL A 94 -13.56 5.22 13.79
C VAL A 94 -14.02 5.33 12.34
N ALA A 95 -14.21 4.21 11.63
CA ALA A 95 -14.55 4.16 10.21
C ALA A 95 -15.73 5.08 9.85
N ALA A 96 -16.85 4.97 10.57
CA ALA A 96 -18.02 5.82 10.33
C ALA A 96 -17.69 7.33 10.49
N ARG A 97 -16.90 7.70 11.51
CA ARG A 97 -16.50 9.11 11.71
C ARG A 97 -15.64 9.61 10.56
N VAL A 98 -14.70 8.79 10.10
CA VAL A 98 -13.81 9.14 8.98
C VAL A 98 -14.62 9.42 7.72
N VAL A 99 -15.58 8.54 7.39
CA VAL A 99 -16.47 8.72 6.23
C VAL A 99 -17.34 9.98 6.38
N TRP A 100 -18.08 10.10 7.50
CA TRP A 100 -19.04 11.19 7.68
C TRP A 100 -18.37 12.57 7.76
N VAL A 101 -17.22 12.69 8.41
CA VAL A 101 -16.52 13.97 8.50
C VAL A 101 -15.91 14.33 7.14
N SER A 102 -15.24 13.39 6.47
CA SER A 102 -14.67 13.66 5.12
C SER A 102 -15.75 14.02 4.10
N TRP A 103 -16.94 13.44 4.24
CA TRP A 103 -18.10 13.76 3.42
C TRP A 103 -18.73 15.10 3.79
N LEU A 104 -19.31 15.23 4.98
CA LEU A 104 -20.16 16.37 5.32
C LEU A 104 -19.36 17.62 5.67
N VAL A 105 -18.30 17.48 6.47
CA VAL A 105 -17.45 18.62 6.84
C VAL A 105 -16.57 19.02 5.66
N GLY A 106 -16.02 18.04 4.94
CA GLY A 106 -15.30 18.31 3.68
C GLY A 106 -16.20 19.02 2.65
N GLY A 107 -17.42 18.53 2.43
CA GLY A 107 -18.39 19.15 1.54
C GLY A 107 -18.83 20.54 2.00
N LEU A 108 -18.94 20.79 3.30
CA LEU A 108 -19.22 22.12 3.84
C LEU A 108 -18.09 23.11 3.55
N TRP A 109 -16.82 22.68 3.68
CA TRP A 109 -15.68 23.51 3.30
C TRP A 109 -15.65 23.80 1.79
N VAL A 110 -15.91 22.80 0.96
CA VAL A 110 -16.07 23.00 -0.50
C VAL A 110 -17.16 24.03 -0.78
N TRP A 111 -18.33 23.89 -0.15
CA TRP A 111 -19.42 24.83 -0.30
C TRP A 111 -19.02 26.25 0.13
N ALA A 112 -18.22 26.40 1.19
CA ALA A 112 -17.85 27.70 1.72
C ALA A 112 -16.78 28.42 0.86
N THR A 113 -15.82 27.68 0.30
CA THR A 113 -14.58 28.29 -0.24
C THR A 113 -14.24 27.92 -1.68
N ALA A 114 -14.91 26.94 -2.29
CA ALA A 114 -14.56 26.51 -3.65
C ALA A 114 -15.03 27.50 -4.73
N ARG A 115 -14.47 27.36 -5.93
CA ARG A 115 -14.81 28.17 -7.11
C ARG A 115 -16.26 27.97 -7.53
N GLU A 116 -16.83 28.92 -8.28
CA GLU A 116 -18.25 28.92 -8.67
C GLU A 116 -18.57 27.92 -9.79
N ASN A 117 -18.37 26.63 -9.51
CA ASN A 117 -18.69 25.50 -10.38
C ASN A 117 -19.48 24.44 -9.59
N TYR A 118 -20.14 23.52 -10.28
CA TYR A 118 -20.72 22.35 -9.64
C TYR A 118 -19.61 21.34 -9.31
N HIS A 119 -19.51 20.98 -8.03
CA HIS A 119 -18.63 19.92 -7.56
C HIS A 119 -19.45 18.64 -7.35
N ILE A 120 -19.11 17.59 -8.10
CA ILE A 120 -19.77 16.28 -8.07
C ILE A 120 -18.74 15.15 -7.94
N GLY A 121 -19.20 13.98 -7.56
CA GLY A 121 -18.40 12.77 -7.39
C GLY A 121 -18.03 12.52 -5.93
N ALA A 122 -17.75 11.26 -5.63
CA ALA A 122 -17.39 10.81 -4.29
C ALA A 122 -15.90 11.02 -3.94
N SER A 123 -15.14 11.68 -4.81
CA SER A 123 -13.69 11.73 -4.71
C SER A 123 -13.23 12.47 -3.46
N GLY A 124 -13.94 13.50 -2.98
CA GLY A 124 -13.61 14.13 -1.70
C GLY A 124 -13.56 13.13 -0.53
N VAL A 125 -14.50 12.17 -0.50
CA VAL A 125 -14.48 11.07 0.48
C VAL A 125 -13.26 10.18 0.25
N VAL A 126 -13.00 9.80 -1.00
CA VAL A 126 -11.83 8.98 -1.37
C VAL A 126 -10.52 9.59 -0.88
N TYR A 127 -10.30 10.88 -1.12
CA TYR A 127 -9.09 11.57 -0.65
C TYR A 127 -9.02 11.62 0.87
N GLY A 128 -10.15 11.78 1.57
CA GLY A 128 -10.20 11.69 3.03
C GLY A 128 -9.84 10.30 3.56
N LEU A 129 -10.34 9.23 2.92
CA LEU A 129 -9.99 7.85 3.26
C LEU A 129 -8.50 7.58 3.03
N ALA A 130 -7.99 7.96 1.86
CA ALA A 130 -6.59 7.76 1.48
C ALA A 130 -5.65 8.49 2.45
N ALA A 131 -5.91 9.77 2.70
CA ALA A 131 -5.12 10.58 3.63
C ALA A 131 -5.19 10.03 5.07
N PHE A 132 -6.38 9.64 5.54
CA PHE A 132 -6.54 9.07 6.87
C PHE A 132 -5.70 7.80 7.05
N LEU A 133 -5.81 6.86 6.10
CA LEU A 133 -5.10 5.58 6.17
C LEU A 133 -3.58 5.78 6.08
N PHE A 134 -3.14 6.60 5.12
CA PHE A 134 -1.72 6.90 4.91
C PHE A 134 -1.10 7.53 6.16
N ILE A 135 -1.69 8.64 6.65
CA ILE A 135 -1.17 9.39 7.80
C ILE A 135 -1.26 8.55 9.08
N SER A 136 -2.34 7.76 9.26
CA SER A 136 -2.43 6.86 10.42
C SER A 136 -1.32 5.82 10.40
N GLY A 137 -0.98 5.24 9.24
CA GLY A 137 0.13 4.30 9.13
C GLY A 137 1.49 4.93 9.44
N VAL A 138 1.72 6.17 8.99
CA VAL A 138 2.95 6.92 9.28
C VAL A 138 3.06 7.26 10.77
N ILE A 139 2.00 7.81 11.39
CA ILE A 139 2.02 8.23 12.79
C ILE A 139 2.21 7.04 13.74
N ARG A 140 1.60 5.90 13.43
CA ARG A 140 1.59 4.74 14.34
C ARG A 140 2.84 3.88 14.27
N ARG A 141 3.67 4.02 13.22
CA ARG A 141 4.95 3.28 13.02
C ARG A 141 4.83 1.76 13.19
N GLN A 142 3.66 1.19 12.89
CA GLN A 142 3.43 -0.26 12.97
C GLN A 142 3.69 -0.90 11.60
N ARG A 143 4.45 -2.00 11.56
CA ARG A 143 4.83 -2.70 10.31
C ARG A 143 3.62 -3.02 9.42
N GLY A 144 2.53 -3.54 9.99
CA GLY A 144 1.31 -3.89 9.25
C GLY A 144 0.61 -2.67 8.62
N LEU A 145 0.58 -1.53 9.32
CA LEU A 145 -0.02 -0.30 8.80
C LEU A 145 0.88 0.42 7.80
N MET A 146 2.22 0.29 7.93
CA MET A 146 3.15 0.81 6.93
C MET A 146 2.99 0.11 5.58
N THR A 147 2.77 -1.21 5.56
CA THR A 147 2.45 -1.94 4.32
C THR A 147 1.19 -1.39 3.66
N VAL A 148 0.14 -1.11 4.44
CA VAL A 148 -1.09 -0.49 3.94
C VAL A 148 -0.80 0.89 3.33
N SER A 149 -0.02 1.73 4.02
CA SER A 149 0.39 3.04 3.49
C SER A 149 1.20 2.92 2.20
N LEU A 150 2.11 1.94 2.09
CA LEU A 150 2.90 1.70 0.87
C LEU A 150 2.00 1.26 -0.30
N ILE A 151 1.05 0.36 -0.07
CA ILE A 151 0.07 -0.05 -1.08
C ILE A 151 -0.75 1.15 -1.56
N ILE A 152 -1.18 2.02 -0.64
CA ILE A 152 -1.94 3.23 -0.99
C ILE A 152 -1.09 4.15 -1.84
N VAL A 153 0.17 4.42 -1.46
CA VAL A 153 1.07 5.25 -2.27
C VAL A 153 1.33 4.64 -3.65
N PHE A 154 1.52 3.32 -3.72
CA PHE A 154 1.77 2.65 -4.99
C PHE A 154 0.56 2.69 -5.94
N LEU A 155 -0.64 2.35 -5.43
CA LEU A 155 -1.86 2.27 -6.23
C LEU A 155 -2.49 3.65 -6.52
N TYR A 156 -2.33 4.58 -5.58
CA TYR A 156 -3.06 5.86 -5.56
C TYR A 156 -2.15 7.08 -5.44
N GLY A 157 -0.83 6.93 -5.62
CA GLY A 157 0.12 8.05 -5.52
C GLY A 157 -0.13 9.16 -6.54
N SER A 158 -0.70 8.83 -7.70
CA SER A 158 -1.09 9.84 -8.69
C SER A 158 -2.23 10.75 -8.21
N MET A 159 -3.02 10.32 -7.22
CA MET A 159 -4.12 11.11 -6.67
C MET A 159 -3.62 12.40 -6.03
N TRP A 160 -2.42 12.44 -5.45
CA TRP A 160 -1.90 13.65 -4.80
C TRP A 160 -1.84 14.86 -5.75
N TRP A 161 -1.60 14.63 -7.05
CA TRP A 161 -1.64 15.69 -8.06
C TRP A 161 -3.04 16.27 -8.28
N GLY A 162 -4.09 15.49 -8.05
CA GLY A 162 -5.48 15.93 -8.17
C GLY A 162 -5.92 16.91 -7.09
N MET A 163 -5.13 17.14 -6.03
CA MET A 163 -5.38 18.21 -5.06
C MET A 163 -4.91 19.58 -5.52
N LEU A 164 -4.15 19.63 -6.63
CA LEU A 164 -3.64 20.87 -7.19
C LEU A 164 -4.58 21.40 -8.27
N PRO A 165 -4.65 22.72 -8.47
CA PRO A 165 -5.47 23.36 -9.51
C PRO A 165 -4.83 23.21 -10.90
N LEU A 166 -4.59 21.96 -11.34
CA LEU A 166 -3.94 21.65 -12.62
C LEU A 166 -4.93 21.44 -13.76
N MET A 167 -6.18 21.08 -13.44
CA MET A 167 -7.22 20.77 -14.43
C MET A 167 -8.53 21.43 -14.03
N GLU A 168 -9.10 22.27 -14.89
CA GLU A 168 -10.35 22.99 -14.61
C GLU A 168 -11.55 22.07 -14.39
N ARG A 169 -11.59 20.92 -15.07
CA ARG A 169 -12.70 19.95 -14.92
C ARG A 169 -12.67 19.16 -13.62
N ILE A 170 -11.53 19.14 -12.92
CA ILE A 170 -11.36 18.38 -11.68
C ILE A 170 -11.67 19.26 -10.49
N SER A 171 -12.54 18.78 -9.61
CA SER A 171 -12.86 19.42 -8.33
C SER A 171 -11.71 19.24 -7.31
N TYR A 172 -10.58 19.91 -7.55
CA TYR A 172 -9.41 19.83 -6.68
C TYR A 172 -9.70 20.31 -5.25
N GLU A 173 -10.66 21.22 -5.06
CA GLU A 173 -11.07 21.70 -3.74
C GLU A 173 -11.71 20.57 -2.92
N SER A 174 -12.56 19.75 -3.54
CA SER A 174 -13.13 18.56 -2.89
C SER A 174 -12.04 17.56 -2.51
N HIS A 175 -11.04 17.37 -3.38
CA HIS A 175 -9.90 16.50 -3.08
C HIS A 175 -9.09 17.05 -1.89
N PHE A 176 -8.80 18.34 -1.90
CA PHE A 176 -8.04 19.01 -0.85
C PHE A 176 -8.74 18.95 0.50
N PHE A 177 -10.01 19.38 0.59
CA PHE A 177 -10.75 19.38 1.86
C PHE A 177 -11.10 17.97 2.35
N GLY A 178 -11.27 17.03 1.41
CA GLY A 178 -11.33 15.60 1.71
C GLY A 178 -10.06 15.13 2.40
N ALA A 179 -8.90 15.31 1.76
CA ALA A 179 -7.60 14.93 2.30
C ALA A 179 -7.32 15.60 3.65
N LEU A 180 -7.59 16.90 3.77
CA LEU A 180 -7.42 17.66 5.03
C LEU A 180 -8.25 17.05 6.16
N SER A 181 -9.51 16.70 5.89
CA SER A 181 -10.38 16.02 6.86
C SER A 181 -9.77 14.68 7.30
N GLY A 182 -9.23 13.91 6.36
CA GLY A 182 -8.53 12.66 6.64
C GLY A 182 -7.29 12.83 7.52
N VAL A 183 -6.43 13.82 7.22
CA VAL A 183 -5.24 14.16 8.01
C VAL A 183 -5.61 14.52 9.44
N VAL A 184 -6.61 15.41 9.60
CA VAL A 184 -7.08 15.86 10.92
C VAL A 184 -7.60 14.67 11.73
N LEU A 185 -8.41 13.80 11.11
CA LEU A 185 -8.97 12.62 11.78
C LEU A 185 -7.90 11.59 12.15
N ALA A 186 -6.87 11.41 11.30
CA ALA A 186 -5.76 10.53 11.61
C ALA A 186 -5.00 11.02 12.86
N TYR A 187 -4.77 12.34 12.95
CA TYR A 187 -4.14 12.94 14.12
C TYR A 187 -5.02 12.84 15.37
N VAL A 188 -6.32 13.18 15.28
CA VAL A 188 -7.27 13.14 16.41
C VAL A 188 -7.42 11.71 16.95
N HIS A 189 -7.52 10.72 16.07
CA HIS A 189 -7.72 9.32 16.44
C HIS A 189 -6.43 8.51 16.60
N ARG A 190 -5.25 9.15 16.60
CA ARG A 190 -3.94 8.45 16.69
C ARG A 190 -3.81 7.51 17.89
N LYS A 191 -4.50 7.81 18.99
CA LYS A 191 -4.48 7.00 20.24
C LYS A 191 -5.46 5.81 20.22
N VAL A 192 -6.39 5.73 19.26
CA VAL A 192 -7.35 4.63 19.16
C VAL A 192 -6.63 3.44 18.51
N PRO A 193 -6.37 2.31 19.19
CA PRO A 193 -5.60 1.21 18.58
C PRO A 193 -6.33 0.59 17.37
N PRO A 194 -5.60 0.15 16.33
CA PRO A 194 -6.19 -0.57 15.21
C PRO A 194 -6.66 -1.94 15.69
N ALA A 195 -7.67 -2.52 15.01
CA ALA A 195 -8.30 -3.73 15.52
C ALA A 195 -7.38 -4.96 15.45
N HIS A 196 -6.49 -5.06 14.45
CA HIS A 196 -5.81 -6.31 14.07
C HIS A 196 -4.32 -6.13 13.71
N VAL A 197 -3.66 -5.15 14.33
CA VAL A 197 -2.22 -4.93 14.13
C VAL A 197 -1.53 -5.03 15.49
N ALA A 198 -0.47 -5.84 15.56
CA ALA A 198 0.35 -5.94 16.76
C ALA A 198 0.84 -4.54 17.18
N PRO A 199 0.91 -4.26 18.49
CA PRO A 199 1.48 -3.00 18.97
C PRO A 199 2.90 -2.80 18.41
N PRO A 200 3.38 -1.55 18.31
CA PRO A 200 4.74 -1.28 17.89
C PRO A 200 5.71 -2.09 18.74
N ILE A 201 6.77 -2.64 18.12
CA ILE A 201 7.85 -3.28 18.86
C ILE A 201 8.59 -2.14 19.57
N GLU A 202 8.40 -2.03 20.88
CA GLU A 202 9.25 -1.20 21.73
C GLU A 202 10.59 -1.95 21.86
N PHE A 203 11.61 -1.44 21.17
CA PHE A 203 12.97 -1.82 21.51
C PHE A 203 13.28 -1.12 22.84
N PRO A 204 13.65 -1.86 23.89
CA PRO A 204 14.24 -1.22 25.06
C PRO A 204 15.36 -0.30 24.57
N GLU A 205 15.40 0.94 25.06
CA GLU A 205 16.61 1.74 24.91
C GLU A 205 17.71 0.88 25.52
N GLU A 206 18.60 0.35 24.67
CA GLU A 206 19.75 -0.41 25.13
C GLU A 206 20.46 0.53 26.10
N GLU A 207 20.57 0.12 27.36
CA GLU A 207 21.41 0.82 28.33
C GLU A 207 22.82 0.81 27.74
N ASP A 208 23.20 1.92 27.11
CA ASP A 208 24.53 2.18 26.54
C ASP A 208 25.65 1.95 27.59
N GLU A 209 25.31 1.84 28.88
CA GLU A 209 26.24 1.51 29.98
C GLU A 209 26.82 0.08 29.91
N ALA A 210 26.17 -0.87 29.22
CA ALA A 210 26.67 -2.25 29.16
C ALA A 210 27.85 -2.41 28.18
N LEU A 211 28.00 -1.52 27.19
CA LEU A 211 29.09 -1.58 26.21
C LEU A 211 30.38 -0.90 26.71
N GLU A 212 30.29 0.12 27.57
CA GLU A 212 31.49 0.74 28.17
C GLU A 212 32.18 -0.18 29.19
N THR A 213 31.42 -1.06 29.87
CA THR A 213 32.02 -1.99 30.86
C THR A 213 32.76 -3.17 30.23
N ALA A 214 32.48 -3.51 28.97
CA ALA A 214 33.08 -4.63 28.27
C ALA A 214 34.41 -4.30 27.57
N GLU A 215 34.67 -3.03 27.21
CA GLU A 215 35.94 -2.62 26.58
C GLU A 215 37.13 -2.58 27.57
N GLY A 216 36.88 -2.64 28.88
CA GLY A 216 37.90 -2.50 29.91
C GLY A 216 38.63 -3.79 30.33
N GLN A 217 38.15 -4.97 29.95
CA GLN A 217 38.73 -6.25 30.42
C GLN A 217 38.84 -7.26 29.28
N ALA A 218 39.85 -7.07 28.43
CA ALA A 218 40.38 -8.17 27.63
C ALA A 218 40.90 -9.26 28.59
N PRO A 219 40.38 -10.51 28.54
CA PRO A 219 40.94 -11.59 29.33
C PRO A 219 42.39 -11.78 28.89
N LYS A 220 43.31 -11.86 29.87
CA LYS A 220 44.71 -12.23 29.64
C LYS A 220 44.67 -13.56 28.87
N GLY A 221 45.15 -13.54 27.62
CA GLY A 221 45.15 -14.74 26.78
C GLY A 221 45.85 -15.89 27.50
N ASP A 222 45.15 -17.02 27.60
CA ASP A 222 45.76 -18.26 28.08
C ASP A 222 46.91 -18.66 27.16
N GLU A 223 47.98 -19.23 27.75
CA GLU A 223 49.14 -19.72 27.01
C GLU A 223 48.69 -20.62 25.86
N VAL A 224 49.19 -20.31 24.67
CA VAL A 224 48.80 -21.01 23.46
C VAL A 224 49.31 -22.45 23.54
N ASP A 225 48.40 -23.41 23.60
CA ASP A 225 48.74 -24.84 23.57
C ASP A 225 49.49 -25.15 22.27
N GLU A 226 50.79 -25.46 22.38
CA GLU A 226 51.65 -25.76 21.25
C GLU A 226 51.12 -26.95 20.42
N ALA A 227 50.35 -27.86 21.03
CA ALA A 227 49.72 -28.98 20.34
C ALA A 227 48.59 -28.51 19.39
N GLU A 228 47.78 -27.54 19.82
CA GLU A 228 46.72 -26.93 19.01
C GLU A 228 47.33 -26.16 17.83
N LEU A 229 48.43 -25.44 18.06
CA LEU A 229 49.12 -24.67 17.01
C LEU A 229 49.77 -25.59 15.98
N ALA A 230 50.43 -26.67 16.43
CA ALA A 230 51.03 -27.68 15.57
C ALA A 230 49.98 -28.42 14.73
N TRP A 231 48.82 -28.74 15.33
CA TRP A 231 47.70 -29.35 14.60
C TRP A 231 47.18 -28.43 13.49
N ARG A 232 46.96 -27.14 13.78
CA ARG A 232 46.50 -26.16 12.78
C ARG A 232 47.48 -25.99 11.62
N GLN A 233 48.78 -25.94 11.92
CA GLN A 233 49.83 -25.84 10.89
C GLN A 233 49.88 -27.08 10.00
N ARG A 234 49.73 -28.27 10.59
CA ARG A 234 49.66 -29.53 9.84
C ARG A 234 48.45 -29.57 8.92
N MET A 235 47.27 -29.20 9.42
CA MET A 235 46.04 -29.15 8.61
C MET A 235 46.16 -28.16 7.44
N ALA A 236 46.80 -27.01 7.65
CA ALA A 236 47.06 -26.04 6.59
C ALA A 236 48.02 -26.56 5.52
N GLN A 237 49.04 -27.34 5.90
CA GLN A 237 49.97 -27.98 4.96
C GLN A 237 49.32 -29.11 4.17
N GLU A 238 48.48 -29.93 4.82
CA GLU A 238 47.73 -31.00 4.16
C GLU A 238 46.70 -30.44 3.16
N ALA A 239 46.07 -29.30 3.48
CA ALA A 239 45.17 -28.58 2.58
C ALA A 239 45.91 -27.94 1.39
N ALA A 240 47.18 -27.55 1.55
CA ALA A 240 47.99 -26.99 0.46
C ALA A 240 48.54 -28.04 -0.52
N HIS A 241 48.54 -29.33 -0.16
CA HIS A 241 49.04 -30.43 -0.98
C HIS A 241 47.95 -31.33 -1.57
N THR A 242 46.69 -31.08 -1.24
CA THR A 242 45.56 -31.71 -1.90
C THR A 242 45.11 -30.83 -3.07
N GLU A 243 45.55 -31.17 -4.28
CA GLU A 243 44.91 -30.62 -5.49
C GLU A 243 43.44 -31.07 -5.50
N SER A 244 42.55 -30.14 -5.19
CA SER A 244 41.11 -30.30 -5.40
C SER A 244 40.87 -30.71 -6.85
N PRO A 245 40.14 -31.81 -7.15
CA PRO A 245 39.73 -32.09 -8.52
C PRO A 245 38.91 -30.91 -9.03
N ASP A 246 39.32 -30.32 -10.14
CA ASP A 246 38.62 -29.20 -10.78
C ASP A 246 37.18 -29.65 -11.12
N PRO A 247 36.13 -29.08 -10.50
CA PRO A 247 34.76 -29.48 -10.77
C PRO A 247 34.27 -29.04 -12.17
N PHE A 248 35.02 -28.18 -12.84
CA PHE A 248 34.70 -27.66 -14.17
C PHE A 248 35.92 -27.86 -15.07
N GLY A 249 36.06 -29.06 -15.65
CA GLY A 249 37.22 -29.46 -16.46
C GLY A 249 37.66 -28.46 -17.56
N PRO A 250 38.76 -28.74 -18.27
CA PRO A 250 39.55 -27.76 -19.03
C PRO A 250 38.80 -26.96 -20.12
N ALA A 251 37.57 -27.34 -20.47
CA ALA A 251 36.69 -26.62 -21.38
C ALA A 251 36.23 -25.24 -20.87
N TYR A 252 36.29 -24.96 -19.56
CA TYR A 252 35.81 -23.69 -19.00
C TYR A 252 36.87 -22.57 -18.95
N ARG A 253 38.13 -22.84 -19.31
CA ARG A 253 39.25 -21.89 -19.15
C ARG A 253 39.51 -20.95 -20.34
N SER A 254 38.84 -21.10 -21.48
CA SER A 254 39.24 -20.36 -22.70
C SER A 254 38.49 -19.07 -23.01
N SER A 255 37.59 -18.57 -22.16
CA SER A 255 36.78 -17.37 -22.47
C SER A 255 37.10 -16.10 -21.65
N PHE A 256 38.16 -16.09 -20.83
CA PHE A 256 38.58 -14.88 -20.12
C PHE A 256 40.01 -14.49 -20.50
N THR A 257 40.15 -13.73 -21.59
CA THR A 257 41.33 -12.90 -21.82
C THR A 257 41.10 -11.51 -21.25
N SER A 258 42.17 -10.93 -20.69
CA SER A 258 42.19 -9.70 -19.94
C SER A 258 41.84 -8.47 -20.79
N SER A 259 40.59 -8.03 -20.76
CA SER A 259 40.28 -6.61 -20.98
C SER A 259 39.00 -6.26 -20.21
N GLY A 260 39.14 -5.42 -19.18
CA GLY A 260 38.09 -5.08 -18.23
C GLY A 260 37.00 -4.19 -18.82
N GLN A 261 36.01 -4.78 -19.48
CA GLN A 261 34.72 -4.15 -19.72
C GLN A 261 33.58 -5.14 -19.47
N VAL A 262 32.78 -4.88 -18.44
CA VAL A 262 31.56 -5.62 -18.14
C VAL A 262 30.42 -5.03 -18.99
N GLY A 263 30.06 -5.72 -20.06
CA GLY A 263 28.89 -5.41 -20.87
C GLY A 263 27.79 -6.45 -20.65
N TRP A 264 26.64 -6.05 -20.10
CA TRP A 264 25.47 -6.93 -20.03
C TRP A 264 24.80 -7.00 -21.40
N ARG A 265 24.91 -8.14 -22.09
CA ARG A 265 24.09 -8.46 -23.27
C ARG A 265 23.00 -9.45 -22.88
N TYR A 266 21.74 -9.03 -23.04
CA TYR A 266 20.57 -9.90 -23.02
C TYR A 266 20.66 -10.89 -24.19
N GLN A 267 20.67 -12.19 -23.89
CA GLN A 267 20.65 -13.25 -24.90
C GLN A 267 19.18 -13.53 -25.25
N GLN A 268 18.76 -13.20 -26.47
CA GLN A 268 17.44 -13.62 -26.96
C GLN A 268 17.48 -15.11 -27.33
N PRO A 269 16.41 -15.88 -27.07
CA PRO A 269 16.34 -17.29 -27.46
C PRO A 269 16.20 -17.42 -28.98
N GLU A 270 17.03 -18.29 -29.58
CA GLU A 270 16.96 -18.60 -31.01
C GLU A 270 15.71 -19.43 -31.36
N PRO A 271 15.12 -19.23 -32.54
CA PRO A 271 14.04 -20.08 -33.03
C PRO A 271 14.57 -21.48 -33.43
N PRO A 272 13.75 -22.54 -33.34
CA PRO A 272 14.17 -23.90 -33.61
C PRO A 272 14.47 -24.13 -35.10
N ALA A 273 15.54 -24.88 -35.36
CA ALA A 273 16.06 -25.19 -36.67
C ALA A 273 15.12 -26.10 -37.49
N GLU A 274 14.86 -25.70 -38.74
CA GLU A 274 14.33 -26.55 -39.80
C GLU A 274 15.44 -27.40 -40.43
N GLY A 275 15.10 -28.65 -40.73
CA GLY A 275 15.84 -29.60 -41.58
C GLY A 275 15.19 -30.97 -41.47
N ALA A 276 14.40 -31.40 -42.47
CA ALA A 276 14.84 -32.21 -43.62
C ALA A 276 15.31 -33.62 -43.15
N ASP A 277 14.83 -34.77 -43.63
CA ASP A 277 14.10 -35.10 -44.86
C ASP A 277 13.60 -36.56 -44.77
N GLU A 278 12.61 -36.87 -45.61
CA GLU A 278 12.38 -38.13 -46.36
C GLU A 278 12.24 -39.51 -45.68
N HIS A 279 11.03 -40.07 -45.81
CA HIS A 279 10.69 -41.39 -46.40
C HIS A 279 9.14 -41.48 -46.39
N GLY A 280 8.36 -41.70 -47.44
CA GLY A 280 8.56 -42.45 -48.68
C GLY A 280 7.62 -43.66 -48.67
N GLY A 281 6.54 -43.66 -49.47
CA GLY A 281 5.89 -44.92 -49.90
C GLY A 281 4.36 -44.99 -49.96
N ARG A 282 3.86 -44.81 -51.20
CA ARG A 282 2.68 -45.42 -51.85
C ARG A 282 1.27 -45.08 -51.39
#